data_AF-A0A1C5R3G6-F1
#
_entry.id   AF-A0A1C5R3G6-F1
#
_cell.length_a   1.000
_cell.length_b   1.000
_cell.length_c   1.000
_cell.angle_alpha   90.00
_cell.angle_beta   90.00
_cell.angle_gamma   90.00
#
_symmetry.space_group_name_H-M   'P 1'
#
loop_
_entity.id
_entity.type
_entity.pdbx_description
1 polymer ?
#
loop_
_entity_poly.entity_id
_entity_poly.type
_entity_poly.pdbx_seq_one_letter_code
_entity_poly.pdbx_strand_id
1 'polypeptide(L)'
;MKIKIRCENEYQTLEVENMELEKWLNISISEEESQEDYEKRIQDVIEERFNRPDYNSWHKHDRHTGNAYMKSKDGTVEVNTEEAIMFRATDKSAFNSSIDGVHNQLEYEECCETLRNLLKPAQADMVIAIALDGYTVGEYAERIDDEPNNVSHRYRRAINKLKKVFSKTSF
;
A
#
# COMPACT_ATOMS: atom_id res chain seq x y z
N MET A 1 31.14 -18.96 31.68
CA MET A 1 30.03 -18.36 32.45
C MET A 1 28.77 -18.35 31.58
N LYS A 2 27.57 -18.34 32.17
CA LYS A 2 26.31 -18.15 31.43
C LYS A 2 25.79 -16.74 31.68
N ILE A 3 25.63 -15.94 30.63
CA ILE A 3 25.06 -14.60 30.72
C ILE A 3 23.65 -14.57 30.12
N LYS A 4 22.80 -13.67 30.61
CA LYS A 4 21.47 -13.42 30.06
C LYS A 4 21.47 -12.09 29.29
N ILE A 5 21.24 -12.18 27.99
CA ILE A 5 21.03 -11.02 27.12
C ILE A 5 19.56 -10.97 26.73
N ARG A 6 19.00 -9.77 26.71
CA ARG A 6 17.65 -9.56 26.22
C ARG A 6 17.67 -9.27 24.72
N CYS A 7 16.92 -10.06 23.96
CA CYS A 7 16.65 -9.82 22.55
C CYS A 7 15.15 -9.61 22.41
N GLU A 8 14.74 -8.44 21.91
CA GLU A 8 13.32 -8.06 21.84
C GLU A 8 12.66 -8.12 23.23
N ASN A 9 11.69 -9.02 23.43
CA ASN A 9 11.00 -9.21 24.71
C ASN A 9 11.53 -10.40 25.52
N GLU A 10 12.44 -11.20 24.98
CA GLU A 10 12.84 -12.48 25.59
C GLU A 10 14.31 -12.47 26.04
N TYR A 11 14.60 -13.23 27.10
CA TYR A 11 15.97 -13.45 27.56
C TYR A 11 16.56 -14.68 26.89
N GLN A 12 17.70 -14.51 26.25
CA GLN A 12 18.53 -15.59 25.73
C GLN A 12 19.72 -15.80 26.65
N THR A 13 20.14 -17.05 26.78
CA THR A 13 21.30 -17.42 27.59
C THR A 13 22.46 -17.76 26.66
N LEU A 14 23.59 -17.11 26.86
CA LEU A 14 24.81 -17.35 26.08
C LEU A 14 25.89 -17.90 27.01
N GLU A 15 26.58 -18.94 26.53
CA GLU A 15 27.78 -19.46 27.18
C GLU A 15 28.99 -18.69 26.62
N VAL A 16 29.68 -17.97 27.50
CA VAL A 16 30.80 -17.09 27.13
C VAL A 16 31.98 -17.34 28.06
N GLU A 17 33.19 -17.26 27.51
CA GLU A 17 34.42 -17.35 28.29
C GLU A 17 34.69 -16.08 29.10
N ASN A 18 35.25 -16.21 30.30
CA ASN A 18 35.47 -15.06 31.19
C ASN A 18 36.40 -14.02 30.55
N MET A 19 37.47 -14.46 29.86
CA MET A 19 38.41 -13.58 29.16
C MET A 19 37.75 -12.72 28.07
N GLU A 20 36.70 -13.23 27.42
CA GLU A 20 35.97 -12.48 26.39
C GLU A 20 35.08 -11.40 27.02
N LEU A 21 34.43 -11.73 28.14
CA LEU A 21 33.61 -10.77 28.91
C LEU A 21 34.45 -9.65 29.51
N GLU A 22 35.64 -9.96 30.02
CA GLU A 22 36.57 -8.96 30.54
C GLU A 22 36.94 -7.93 29.47
N LYS A 23 37.27 -8.39 28.26
CA LYS A 23 37.59 -7.51 27.13
C LYS A 23 36.37 -6.73 26.65
N TRP A 24 35.20 -7.36 26.61
CA TRP A 24 34.00 -6.74 26.07
C TRP A 24 33.42 -5.68 27.02
N LEU A 25 33.36 -5.97 28.32
CA LEU A 25 32.78 -5.08 29.32
C LEU A 25 33.83 -4.15 29.95
N ASN A 26 35.12 -4.43 29.74
CA ASN A 26 36.26 -3.75 30.36
C ASN A 26 36.20 -3.81 31.90
N ILE A 27 35.96 -5.01 32.43
CA ILE A 27 35.85 -5.32 33.86
C ILE A 27 36.86 -6.42 34.15
N SER A 28 37.68 -6.25 35.19
CA SER A 28 38.62 -7.28 35.66
C SER A 28 38.07 -7.97 36.91
N ILE A 29 38.37 -9.26 37.07
CA ILE A 29 38.12 -9.96 38.34
C ILE A 29 39.10 -9.44 39.41
N SER A 30 38.58 -9.10 40.61
CA SER A 30 39.43 -8.75 41.76
C SER A 30 39.84 -10.01 42.51
N GLU A 31 41.06 -10.07 43.05
CA GLU A 31 41.60 -11.26 43.75
C GLU A 31 40.80 -11.66 45.00
N GLU A 32 39.97 -10.77 45.54
CA GLU A 32 39.16 -10.99 46.76
C GLU A 32 37.68 -11.31 46.48
N GLU A 33 37.23 -11.30 45.23
CA GLU A 33 35.83 -11.51 44.87
C GLU A 33 35.51 -12.99 44.66
N SER A 34 34.36 -13.45 45.19
CA SER A 34 33.87 -14.79 44.90
C SER A 34 33.43 -14.89 43.43
N GLN A 35 33.53 -16.08 42.85
CA GLN A 35 33.07 -16.31 41.48
C GLN A 35 31.59 -15.91 41.31
N GLU A 36 30.73 -16.20 42.29
CA GLU A 36 29.31 -15.85 42.27
C GLU A 36 29.06 -14.34 42.26
N ASP A 37 29.81 -13.57 43.06
CA ASP A 37 29.71 -12.12 43.10
C ASP A 37 30.19 -11.49 41.78
N TYR A 38 31.22 -12.07 41.17
CA TYR A 38 31.70 -11.67 39.85
C TYR A 38 30.63 -11.89 38.77
N GLU A 39 29.99 -13.07 38.71
CA GLU A 39 28.93 -13.33 37.72
C GLU A 39 27.75 -12.37 37.89
N LYS A 40 27.37 -12.08 39.15
CA LYS A 40 26.30 -11.14 39.47
C LYS A 40 26.63 -9.73 38.99
N ARG A 41 27.85 -9.24 39.25
CA ARG A 41 28.30 -7.92 38.80
C ARG A 41 28.32 -7.80 37.29
N ILE A 42 28.80 -8.84 36.59
CA ILE A 42 28.80 -8.88 35.13
C ILE A 42 27.36 -8.81 34.60
N GLN A 43 26.44 -9.57 35.19
CA GLN A 43 25.04 -9.57 34.79
C GLN A 43 24.37 -8.22 35.04
N ASP A 44 24.66 -7.55 36.17
CA ASP A 44 24.13 -6.22 36.48
C ASP A 44 24.61 -5.16 35.46
N VAL A 45 25.88 -5.22 35.04
CA VAL A 45 26.41 -4.31 34.01
C VAL A 45 25.78 -4.58 32.64
N ILE A 46 25.59 -5.85 32.26
CA ILE A 46 24.90 -6.21 31.01
C ILE A 46 23.46 -5.71 31.04
N GLU A 47 22.78 -5.85 32.18
CA GLU A 47 21.40 -5.39 32.36
C GLU A 47 21.27 -3.87 32.16
N GLU A 48 22.19 -3.11 32.75
CA GLU A 48 22.16 -1.65 32.67
C GLU A 48 22.60 -1.12 31.31
N ARG A 49 23.66 -1.68 30.71
CA ARG A 49 24.21 -1.17 29.44
C ARG A 49 23.46 -1.65 28.21
N PHE A 50 22.88 -2.85 28.24
CA PHE A 50 22.31 -3.48 27.05
C PHE A 50 20.85 -3.85 27.24
N ASN A 51 20.50 -4.69 28.22
CA ASN A 51 19.15 -5.26 28.29
C ASN A 51 18.05 -4.21 28.51
N ARG A 52 18.27 -3.23 29.41
CA ARG A 52 17.30 -2.15 29.66
C ARG A 52 17.18 -1.20 28.45
N PRO A 53 18.28 -0.67 27.87
CA PRO A 53 18.21 0.11 26.64
C PRO A 53 17.53 -0.61 25.47
N ASP A 54 17.88 -1.88 25.21
CA ASP A 54 17.30 -2.65 24.11
C ASP A 54 15.82 -2.90 24.32
N TYR A 55 15.40 -3.25 25.55
CA TYR A 55 13.98 -3.37 25.88
C TYR A 55 13.21 -2.07 25.63
N ASN A 56 13.75 -0.95 26.12
CA ASN A 56 13.11 0.35 25.97
C ASN A 56 13.05 0.76 24.49
N SER A 57 14.11 0.51 23.72
CA SER A 57 14.18 0.76 22.29
C SER A 57 13.15 -0.06 21.54
N TRP A 58 13.10 -1.37 21.79
CA TRP A 58 12.14 -2.30 21.20
C TRP A 58 10.71 -1.87 21.52
N HIS A 59 10.37 -1.59 22.78
CA HIS A 59 9.02 -1.13 23.13
C HIS A 59 8.68 0.26 22.60
N LYS A 60 9.66 1.13 22.39
CA LYS A 60 9.41 2.43 21.75
C LYS A 60 9.10 2.25 20.28
N HIS A 61 9.83 1.37 19.60
CA HIS A 61 9.59 1.02 18.20
C HIS A 61 8.23 0.33 18.04
N ASP A 62 7.95 -0.67 18.86
CA ASP A 62 6.75 -1.51 18.78
C ASP A 62 5.48 -0.84 19.35
N ARG A 63 5.62 0.32 20.01
CA ARG A 63 4.49 1.08 20.60
C ARG A 63 3.37 1.38 19.60
N HIS A 64 3.73 1.51 18.33
CA HIS A 64 2.82 1.84 17.24
C HIS A 64 2.77 0.75 16.15
N THR A 65 3.41 -0.39 16.42
CA THR A 65 3.42 -1.54 15.53
C THR A 65 2.37 -2.53 16.05
N GLY A 66 1.42 -2.89 15.20
CA GLY A 66 0.32 -3.80 15.55
C GLY A 66 -1.05 -3.25 15.18
N ASN A 67 -2.06 -4.09 15.35
CA ASN A 67 -3.44 -3.70 15.06
C ASN A 67 -3.96 -2.79 16.18
N ALA A 68 -4.59 -1.67 15.83
CA ALA A 68 -5.31 -0.88 16.81
C ALA A 68 -6.53 -1.69 17.29
N TYR A 69 -6.76 -1.77 18.59
CA TYR A 69 -7.93 -2.45 19.14
C TYR A 69 -8.92 -1.39 19.64
N MET A 70 -10.15 -1.41 19.13
CA MET A 70 -11.21 -0.52 19.62
C MET A 70 -12.24 -1.34 20.37
N LYS A 71 -12.62 -0.88 21.56
CA LYS A 71 -13.73 -1.46 22.32
C LYS A 71 -15.01 -0.74 21.94
N SER A 72 -15.95 -1.46 21.35
CA SER A 72 -17.31 -0.96 21.14
C SER A 72 -18.02 -0.75 22.49
N LYS A 73 -19.11 0.03 22.50
CA LYS A 73 -19.91 0.28 23.72
C LYS A 73 -20.42 -1.01 24.38
N ASP A 74 -20.58 -2.07 23.59
CA ASP A 74 -21.04 -3.39 24.03
C ASP A 74 -19.89 -4.31 24.53
N GLY A 75 -18.65 -3.80 24.59
CA GLY A 75 -17.49 -4.52 25.12
C GLY A 75 -16.76 -5.42 24.12
N THR A 76 -17.28 -5.58 22.90
CA THR A 76 -16.59 -6.32 21.82
C THR A 76 -15.31 -5.59 21.42
N VAL A 77 -14.17 -6.29 21.49
CA VAL A 77 -12.87 -5.81 21.02
C VAL A 77 -12.76 -6.12 19.53
N GLU A 78 -12.74 -5.08 18.72
CA GLU A 78 -12.55 -5.22 17.28
C GLU A 78 -11.14 -4.80 16.88
N VAL A 79 -10.52 -5.63 16.05
CA VAL A 79 -9.19 -5.41 15.49
C VAL A 79 -9.34 -4.46 14.32
N ASN A 80 -8.83 -3.25 14.45
CA ASN A 80 -8.84 -2.21 13.42
C ASN A 80 -7.67 -2.49 12.45
N THR A 81 -7.83 -3.52 11.62
CA THR A 81 -6.97 -3.70 10.45
C THR A 81 -7.29 -2.62 9.42
N GLU A 82 -6.36 -2.33 8.51
CA GLU A 82 -6.62 -1.39 7.39
C GLU A 82 -7.87 -1.81 6.60
N GLU A 83 -8.06 -3.11 6.37
CA GLU A 83 -9.28 -3.63 5.73
C GLU A 83 -10.56 -3.31 6.50
N ALA A 84 -10.55 -3.44 7.84
CA ALA A 84 -11.70 -3.13 8.68
C ALA A 84 -12.03 -1.61 8.66
N ILE A 85 -10.99 -0.77 8.62
CA ILE A 85 -11.12 0.70 8.51
C ILE A 85 -11.71 1.07 7.14
N MET A 86 -11.16 0.51 6.05
CA MET A 86 -11.66 0.72 4.69
C MET A 86 -13.12 0.28 4.54
N PHE A 87 -13.48 -0.87 5.11
CA PHE A 87 -14.85 -1.40 5.04
C PHE A 87 -15.88 -0.47 5.68
N ARG A 88 -15.51 0.16 6.82
CA ARG A 88 -16.39 1.04 7.62
C ARG A 88 -16.39 2.49 7.16
N ALA A 89 -15.40 2.92 6.38
CA ALA A 89 -15.34 4.28 5.88
C ALA A 89 -16.62 4.64 5.11
N THR A 90 -17.24 5.75 5.49
CA THR A 90 -18.42 6.29 4.79
C THR A 90 -18.06 6.69 3.36
N ASP A 91 -16.85 7.21 3.17
CA ASP A 91 -16.29 7.52 1.87
C ASP A 91 -15.14 6.56 1.56
N LYS A 92 -15.40 5.62 0.63
CA LYS A 92 -14.40 4.65 0.17
C LYS A 92 -13.53 5.19 -0.97
N SER A 93 -13.92 6.31 -1.59
CA SER A 93 -13.18 6.91 -2.70
C SER A 93 -11.79 7.37 -2.27
N ALA A 94 -11.61 7.76 -1.00
CA ALA A 94 -10.30 8.10 -0.45
C ALA A 94 -9.26 6.96 -0.58
N PHE A 95 -9.70 5.70 -0.53
CA PHE A 95 -8.84 4.53 -0.64
C PHE A 95 -8.68 4.03 -2.08
N ASN A 96 -9.70 4.25 -2.92
CA ASN A 96 -9.74 3.75 -4.28
C ASN A 96 -9.42 4.81 -5.35
N SER A 97 -9.26 6.07 -4.99
CA SER A 97 -9.07 7.18 -5.94
C SER A 97 -7.94 6.94 -6.95
N SER A 98 -6.84 6.32 -6.52
CA SER A 98 -5.72 5.94 -7.40
C SER A 98 -6.04 4.76 -8.32
N ILE A 99 -6.92 3.85 -7.90
CA ILE A 99 -7.36 2.69 -8.69
C ILE A 99 -8.42 3.14 -9.68
N ASP A 100 -9.38 3.95 -9.26
CA ASP A 100 -10.46 4.48 -10.09
C ASP A 100 -9.90 5.31 -11.25
N GLY A 101 -8.87 6.12 -11.01
CA GLY A 101 -8.20 6.88 -12.08
C GLY A 101 -7.53 6.00 -13.14
N VAL A 102 -6.81 4.95 -12.72
CA VAL A 102 -6.15 4.00 -13.62
C VAL A 102 -7.17 3.13 -14.35
N HIS A 103 -8.21 2.67 -13.66
CA HIS A 103 -9.27 1.87 -14.25
C HIS A 103 -10.04 2.65 -15.33
N ASN A 104 -10.42 3.89 -15.05
CA ASN A 104 -11.08 4.76 -16.02
C ASN A 104 -10.20 5.00 -17.26
N GLN A 105 -8.88 5.14 -17.08
CA GLN A 105 -7.96 5.30 -18.21
C GLN A 105 -7.86 4.03 -19.06
N LEU A 106 -7.75 2.86 -18.42
CA LEU A 106 -7.69 1.57 -19.12
C LEU A 106 -8.99 1.29 -19.89
N GLU A 107 -10.15 1.53 -19.26
CA GLU A 107 -11.45 1.39 -19.92
C GLU A 107 -11.60 2.33 -21.11
N TYR A 108 -11.16 3.59 -20.96
CA TYR A 108 -11.16 4.57 -22.05
C TYR A 108 -10.25 4.15 -23.21
N GLU A 109 -9.02 3.69 -22.91
CA GLU A 109 -8.06 3.23 -23.91
C GLU A 109 -8.58 1.99 -24.67
N GLU A 110 -9.12 1.00 -23.95
CA GLU A 110 -9.72 -0.21 -24.55
C GLU A 110 -10.91 0.15 -25.46
N CYS A 111 -11.77 1.08 -25.01
CA CYS A 111 -12.87 1.60 -25.81
C CYS A 111 -12.38 2.30 -27.08
N CYS A 112 -11.34 3.13 -26.97
CA CYS A 112 -10.72 3.82 -28.11
C CYS A 112 -10.12 2.84 -29.12
N GLU A 113 -9.38 1.84 -28.66
CA GLU A 113 -8.79 0.80 -29.51
C GLU A 113 -9.86 0.00 -30.25
N THR A 114 -10.91 -0.41 -29.53
CA THR A 114 -12.05 -1.13 -30.11
C THR A 114 -12.71 -0.31 -31.23
N LEU A 115 -12.95 0.99 -30.99
CA LEU A 115 -13.51 1.87 -32.01
C LEU A 115 -12.61 2.04 -33.23
N ARG A 116 -11.29 2.19 -33.02
CA ARG A 116 -10.29 2.31 -34.11
C ARG A 116 -10.16 1.02 -34.93
N ASN A 117 -10.39 -0.14 -34.32
CA ASN A 117 -10.40 -1.42 -35.03
C ASN A 117 -11.68 -1.62 -35.88
N LEU A 118 -12.82 -1.09 -35.43
CA LEU A 118 -14.12 -1.28 -36.10
C LEU A 118 -14.44 -0.21 -37.17
N LEU A 119 -13.87 0.99 -37.04
CA LEU A 119 -14.14 2.14 -37.89
C LEU A 119 -12.92 2.59 -38.69
N LYS A 120 -13.14 3.38 -39.74
CA LYS A 120 -12.02 4.07 -40.42
C LYS A 120 -11.45 5.14 -39.48
N PRO A 121 -10.16 5.49 -39.56
CA PRO A 121 -9.50 6.43 -38.62
C PRO A 121 -10.31 7.71 -38.37
N ALA A 122 -10.66 8.46 -39.42
CA ALA A 122 -11.43 9.70 -39.30
C ALA A 122 -12.85 9.51 -38.72
N GLN A 123 -13.44 8.31 -38.83
CA GLN A 123 -14.73 7.99 -38.22
C GLN A 123 -14.57 7.59 -36.75
N ALA A 124 -13.50 6.87 -36.42
CA ALA A 124 -13.17 6.50 -35.05
C ALA A 124 -12.87 7.75 -34.22
N ASP A 125 -11.99 8.63 -34.71
CA ASP A 125 -11.60 9.85 -34.01
C ASP A 125 -12.80 10.78 -33.76
N MET A 126 -13.73 10.87 -34.73
CA MET A 126 -14.98 11.61 -34.58
C MET A 126 -15.91 11.00 -33.52
N VAL A 127 -16.03 9.68 -33.49
CA VAL A 127 -16.88 9.00 -32.49
C VAL A 127 -16.27 9.12 -31.09
N ILE A 128 -14.95 8.97 -30.96
CA ILE A 128 -14.23 9.15 -29.69
C ILE A 128 -14.46 10.57 -29.17
N ALA A 129 -14.22 11.59 -30.01
CA ALA A 129 -14.38 12.98 -29.61
C ALA A 129 -15.82 13.30 -29.14
N ILE A 130 -16.84 12.84 -29.89
CA ILE A 130 -18.23 13.20 -29.60
C ILE A 130 -18.82 12.33 -28.47
N ALA A 131 -18.53 11.04 -28.43
CA ALA A 131 -19.19 10.09 -27.54
C ALA A 131 -18.38 9.80 -26.25
N LEU A 132 -17.05 9.92 -26.29
CA LEU A 132 -16.18 9.66 -25.13
C LEU A 132 -15.61 10.96 -24.55
N ASP A 133 -15.14 11.89 -25.38
CA ASP A 133 -14.52 13.14 -24.92
C ASP A 133 -15.53 14.27 -24.65
N GLY A 134 -16.82 14.04 -24.97
CA GLY A 134 -17.91 14.97 -24.66
C GLY A 134 -18.05 16.18 -25.59
N TYR A 135 -17.41 16.18 -26.77
CA TYR A 135 -17.56 17.26 -27.75
C TYR A 135 -18.97 17.25 -28.34
N THR A 136 -19.52 18.44 -28.57
CA THR A 136 -20.68 18.59 -29.45
C THR A 136 -20.27 18.39 -30.91
N VAL A 137 -21.25 18.07 -31.77
CA VAL A 137 -21.04 17.95 -33.22
C VAL A 137 -20.50 19.26 -33.82
N GLY A 138 -20.93 20.40 -33.29
CA GLY A 138 -20.47 21.73 -33.74
C GLY A 138 -19.01 21.98 -33.38
N GLU A 139 -18.63 21.76 -32.12
CA GLU A 139 -17.25 21.93 -31.65
C GLU A 139 -16.27 21.00 -32.40
N TYR A 140 -16.68 19.76 -32.65
CA TYR A 140 -15.86 18.85 -33.45
C TYR A 140 -15.76 19.30 -34.91
N ALA A 141 -16.82 19.84 -35.51
CA ALA A 141 -16.82 20.35 -36.87
C ALA A 141 -15.88 21.55 -37.03
N GLU A 142 -15.93 22.50 -36.11
CA GLU A 142 -15.01 23.64 -36.06
C GLU A 142 -13.55 23.19 -35.93
N ARG A 143 -13.27 22.18 -35.10
CA ARG A 143 -11.93 21.61 -34.93
C ARG A 143 -11.32 21.05 -36.22
N ILE A 144 -12.14 20.53 -37.12
CA ILE A 144 -11.69 19.93 -38.38
C ILE A 144 -11.93 20.84 -39.60
N ASP A 145 -12.38 22.08 -39.39
CA ASP A 145 -12.76 23.03 -40.44
C ASP A 145 -13.80 22.44 -41.41
N ASP A 146 -14.88 21.86 -40.87
CA ASP A 146 -15.99 21.28 -41.63
C ASP A 146 -17.34 21.79 -41.15
N GLU A 147 -18.38 21.52 -41.92
CA GLU A 147 -19.74 21.95 -41.62
C GLU A 147 -20.42 20.98 -40.61
N PRO A 148 -21.07 21.49 -39.54
CA PRO A 148 -21.71 20.65 -38.53
C PRO A 148 -22.71 19.64 -39.11
N ASN A 149 -23.40 19.99 -40.21
CA ASN A 149 -24.35 19.10 -40.87
C ASN A 149 -23.65 17.88 -41.50
N ASN A 150 -22.48 18.09 -42.12
CA ASN A 150 -21.68 17.00 -42.70
C ASN A 150 -21.19 16.05 -41.60
N VAL A 151 -20.68 16.60 -40.50
CA VAL A 151 -20.26 15.82 -39.32
C VAL A 151 -21.42 15.03 -38.76
N SER A 152 -22.60 15.63 -38.57
CA SER A 152 -23.80 14.95 -38.08
C SER A 152 -24.18 13.75 -38.95
N HIS A 153 -24.19 13.90 -40.27
CA HIS A 153 -24.46 12.81 -41.20
C HIS A 153 -23.41 11.69 -41.12
N ARG A 154 -22.12 12.03 -41.07
CA ARG A 154 -21.04 11.04 -40.92
C ARG A 154 -21.13 10.31 -39.59
N TYR A 155 -21.40 11.02 -38.51
CA TYR A 155 -21.55 10.47 -37.16
C TYR A 155 -22.69 9.46 -37.11
N ARG A 156 -23.87 9.82 -37.65
CA ARG A 156 -25.02 8.90 -37.72
C ARG A 156 -24.71 7.62 -38.51
N ARG A 157 -23.95 7.72 -39.61
CA ARG A 157 -23.50 6.55 -40.39
C ARG A 157 -22.53 5.67 -39.57
N ALA A 158 -21.60 6.27 -38.84
CA ALA A 158 -20.65 5.55 -37.99
C ALA A 158 -21.38 4.79 -36.86
N ILE A 159 -22.31 5.44 -36.16
CA ILE A 159 -23.14 4.80 -35.12
C ILE A 159 -23.98 3.65 -35.69
N ASN A 160 -24.60 3.83 -36.86
CA ASN A 160 -25.36 2.75 -37.49
C ASN A 160 -24.49 1.55 -37.88
N LYS A 161 -23.21 1.78 -38.24
CA LYS A 161 -22.25 0.71 -38.48
C LYS A 161 -21.91 -0.03 -37.19
N LEU A 162 -21.61 0.69 -36.12
CA LEU A 162 -21.35 0.10 -34.80
C LEU A 162 -22.54 -0.71 -34.29
N LYS A 163 -23.77 -0.18 -34.39
CA LYS A 163 -24.99 -0.91 -34.03
C LYS A 163 -25.09 -2.27 -34.72
N LYS A 164 -24.76 -2.33 -36.02
CA LYS A 164 -24.78 -3.60 -36.78
C LYS A 164 -23.68 -4.58 -36.36
N VAL A 165 -22.52 -4.07 -35.91
CA VAL A 165 -21.44 -4.91 -35.40
C VAL A 165 -21.86 -5.50 -34.07
N PHE A 166 -22.23 -4.65 -33.10
CA PHE A 166 -22.62 -5.09 -31.76
C PHE A 166 -23.93 -5.89 -31.71
N SER A 167 -24.84 -5.71 -32.67
CA SER A 167 -26.04 -6.56 -32.77
C SER A 167 -25.78 -7.96 -33.33
N LYS A 168 -24.61 -8.19 -33.96
CA LYS A 168 -24.23 -9.49 -34.54
C LYS A 168 -23.30 -10.29 -33.62
N THR A 169 -22.63 -9.62 -32.70
CA THR A 169 -21.82 -10.25 -31.67
C THR A 169 -22.76 -10.79 -30.59
N SER A 170 -22.88 -12.11 -30.43
CA SER A 170 -23.47 -12.66 -29.22
C SER A 170 -22.44 -12.51 -28.10
N PHE A 171 -22.77 -11.74 -27.08
CA PHE A 171 -21.99 -11.68 -25.84
C PHE A 171 -22.18 -12.96 -25.03
#